data_AF-A0A914I2D0-F1
#
_entry.id   AF-A0A914I2D0-F1
#
_cell.length_a   1.000
_cell.length_b   1.000
_cell.length_c   1.000
_cell.angle_alpha   90.00
_cell.angle_beta   90.00
_cell.angle_gamma   90.00
#
_symmetry.space_group_name_H-M   'P 1'
#
loop_
_entity.id
_entity.type
_entity.pdbx_description
1 polymer ?
#
loop_
_entity_poly.entity_id
_entity_poly.type
_entity_poly.pdbx_seq_one_letter_code
_entity_poly.pdbx_strand_id
1 'polypeptide(L)'
;MGESFKEDSQLIETEIAENSQCQDETSTSKLPEVQYDERDSIMRALGAVEKVTRARECPRCLNIYAQKIGCNYVRCPNLRCNTWFCWECGKKDVDWTHFMGECKPSFDDVLKGLYLVKFVLFIGGFTTLFITPSVFLGLFVFAPLSITLGTPPYTLNRIMKKWVRRESDQQEMDVARKALFTAIYIVLFIALLPLGAALAVVALLPITLFWFIYLALLWIKLIPIFGQVMMIFELAESISGFFGYGDWLGTYKRSVEGKRLERALEREHRRKNRLRRIKTP
;
A
#
# COMPACT_ATOMS: atom_id res chain seq x y z
N MET A 1 -22.02 -26.98 24.06
CA MET A 1 -21.11 -26.72 22.94
C MET A 1 -19.79 -26.17 23.47
N GLY A 2 -19.05 -26.94 24.27
CA GLY A 2 -17.88 -26.41 25.00
C GLY A 2 -16.78 -27.44 25.30
N GLU A 3 -16.78 -28.58 24.62
CA GLU A 3 -15.78 -29.65 24.86
C GLU A 3 -14.82 -29.87 23.68
N SER A 4 -15.13 -29.35 22.48
CA SER A 4 -14.31 -29.54 21.29
C SER A 4 -13.08 -28.63 21.19
N PHE A 5 -12.91 -27.66 22.08
CA PHE A 5 -11.80 -26.68 22.02
C PHE A 5 -10.63 -27.02 22.95
N LYS A 6 -10.73 -28.10 23.74
CA LYS A 6 -9.68 -28.51 24.68
C LYS A 6 -8.69 -29.54 24.10
N GLU A 7 -9.08 -30.31 23.08
CA GLU A 7 -8.17 -31.29 22.45
C GLU A 7 -7.14 -30.63 21.52
N ASP A 8 -7.50 -29.56 20.81
CA ASP A 8 -6.57 -28.88 19.88
C ASP A 8 -5.46 -28.08 20.59
N SER A 9 -5.65 -27.74 21.88
CA SER A 9 -4.63 -27.02 22.66
C SER A 9 -3.57 -27.95 23.24
N GLN A 10 -3.85 -29.25 23.40
CA GLN A 10 -2.89 -30.22 23.93
C GLN A 10 -1.95 -30.79 22.85
N LEU A 11 -2.38 -30.79 21.59
CA LEU A 11 -1.52 -31.23 20.48
C LEU A 11 -0.40 -30.23 20.15
N ILE A 12 -0.61 -28.94 20.44
CA ILE A 12 0.36 -27.87 20.16
C ILE A 12 1.46 -27.81 21.22
N GLU A 13 1.19 -28.17 22.47
CA GLU A 13 2.21 -28.20 23.53
C GLU A 13 3.17 -29.40 23.39
N THR A 14 2.74 -30.50 22.77
CA THR A 14 3.60 -31.68 22.56
C THR A 14 4.61 -31.50 21.41
N GLU A 15 4.30 -30.73 20.36
CA GLU A 15 5.28 -30.45 19.28
C GLU A 15 6.33 -29.40 19.68
N ILE A 16 6.09 -28.60 20.73
CA ILE A 16 7.08 -27.64 21.24
C ILE A 16 8.10 -28.34 22.15
N ALA A 17 7.73 -29.44 22.79
CA ALA A 17 8.65 -30.21 23.65
C ALA A 17 9.68 -31.02 22.83
N GLU A 18 9.29 -31.58 21.68
CA GLU A 18 10.18 -32.43 20.87
C GLU A 18 11.22 -31.65 20.06
N ASN A 19 10.97 -30.37 19.77
CA ASN A 19 11.94 -29.52 19.06
C ASN A 19 12.95 -28.80 19.98
N SER A 20 12.86 -29.03 21.30
CA SER A 20 13.75 -28.44 22.31
C SER A 20 14.98 -29.30 22.65
N GLN A 21 15.05 -30.52 22.11
CA GLN A 21 16.08 -31.51 22.50
C GLN A 21 17.24 -31.67 21.51
N CYS A 22 17.39 -30.76 20.54
CA CYS A 22 18.53 -30.76 19.60
C CYS A 22 19.39 -29.49 19.72
N GLN A 23 19.59 -29.01 20.95
CA GLN A 23 20.59 -28.00 21.30
C GLN A 23 21.28 -28.36 22.62
N ASP A 24 21.91 -29.52 22.67
CA ASP A 24 22.99 -29.75 23.61
C ASP A 24 24.08 -30.56 22.91
N GLU A 25 25.34 -30.18 23.18
CA GLU A 25 26.60 -30.68 22.60
C GLU A 25 27.24 -29.82 21.49
N THR A 26 27.52 -28.57 21.81
CA THR A 26 28.75 -27.92 21.29
C THR A 26 29.59 -27.43 22.46
N SER A 27 30.41 -28.35 22.98
CA SER A 27 31.71 -28.12 23.59
C SER A 27 32.01 -26.69 24.05
N THR A 28 31.95 -26.48 25.36
CA THR A 28 32.54 -25.36 26.11
C THR A 28 34.07 -25.31 25.90
N SER A 29 34.51 -24.80 24.75
CA SER A 29 35.88 -24.29 24.62
C SER A 29 35.89 -22.88 25.22
N LYS A 30 36.52 -22.73 26.40
CA LYS A 30 36.79 -21.42 27.01
C LYS A 30 37.57 -20.56 26.02
N LEU A 31 36.88 -19.65 25.34
CA LEU A 31 37.49 -18.54 24.61
C LEU A 31 37.83 -17.43 25.62
N PRO A 32 38.96 -16.73 25.45
CA PRO A 32 39.37 -15.65 26.33
C PRO A 32 38.30 -14.54 26.35
N GLU A 33 38.01 -14.07 27.56
CA GLU A 33 37.06 -13.00 27.83
C GLU A 33 37.63 -11.67 27.30
N VAL A 34 37.37 -11.38 26.03
CA VAL A 34 37.64 -10.09 25.42
C VAL A 34 36.47 -9.17 25.78
N GLN A 35 36.73 -8.10 26.52
CA GLN A 35 35.76 -7.08 26.89
C GLN A 35 35.25 -6.40 25.60
N TYR A 36 33.99 -6.67 25.23
CA TYR A 36 33.33 -6.07 24.06
C TYR A 36 32.56 -4.82 24.47
N ASP A 37 32.59 -3.79 23.61
CA ASP A 37 31.80 -2.56 23.76
C ASP A 37 30.30 -2.89 23.64
N GLU A 38 29.44 -2.17 24.37
CA GLU A 38 28.00 -2.46 24.49
C GLU A 38 27.25 -2.38 23.14
N ARG A 39 27.84 -1.70 22.14
CA ARG A 39 27.35 -1.68 20.76
C ARG A 39 27.51 -3.03 20.05
N ASP A 40 28.54 -3.79 20.38
CA ASP A 40 28.84 -5.07 19.74
C ASP A 40 27.94 -6.19 20.26
N SER A 41 27.41 -6.06 21.48
CA SER A 41 26.45 -7.01 22.06
C SER A 41 25.05 -6.86 21.46
N ILE A 42 24.59 -5.62 21.20
CA ILE A 42 23.32 -5.35 20.51
C ILE A 42 23.37 -5.82 19.04
N MET A 43 24.49 -5.57 18.35
CA MET A 43 24.74 -6.11 16.99
C MET A 43 24.68 -7.65 16.96
N ARG A 44 25.22 -8.32 17.99
CA ARG A 44 25.18 -9.78 18.11
C ARG A 44 23.77 -10.30 18.41
N ALA A 45 23.01 -9.63 19.28
CA ALA A 45 21.64 -9.99 19.66
C ALA A 45 20.63 -9.85 18.50
N LEU A 46 20.88 -8.95 17.54
CA LEU A 46 20.13 -8.86 16.28
C LEU A 46 20.46 -10.01 15.28
N GLY A 47 21.24 -11.01 15.71
CA GLY A 47 21.60 -12.19 14.95
C GLY A 47 22.68 -11.91 13.91
N ALA A 48 23.84 -11.42 14.34
CA ALA A 48 24.91 -11.05 13.42
C ALA A 48 26.33 -11.36 13.94
N VAL A 49 26.88 -12.49 13.49
CA VAL A 49 28.25 -12.45 12.96
C VAL A 49 28.22 -12.15 11.43
N GLU A 50 27.05 -12.27 10.78
CA GLU A 50 26.89 -12.17 9.31
C GLU A 50 26.21 -10.89 8.79
N LYS A 51 25.44 -10.15 9.60
CA LYS A 51 24.71 -8.91 9.17
C LYS A 51 25.40 -7.59 9.52
N VAL A 52 26.56 -7.62 10.19
CA VAL A 52 27.24 -6.42 10.72
C VAL A 52 27.69 -5.45 9.61
N THR A 53 27.83 -5.91 8.36
CA THR A 53 28.22 -5.03 7.24
C THR A 53 27.06 -4.24 6.61
N ARG A 54 25.80 -4.47 7.00
CA ARG A 54 24.62 -3.80 6.41
C ARG A 54 23.58 -3.32 7.41
N ALA A 55 23.96 -3.13 8.67
CA ALA A 55 23.13 -2.42 9.63
C ALA A 55 23.46 -0.92 9.56
N ARG A 56 22.44 -0.06 9.43
CA ARG A 56 22.60 1.40 9.56
C ARG A 56 21.59 1.96 10.54
N GLU A 57 21.99 3.04 11.19
CA GLU A 57 21.15 3.84 12.06
C GLU A 57 20.29 4.80 11.24
N CYS A 58 19.06 5.02 11.68
CA CYS A 58 18.23 6.07 11.12
C CYS A 58 18.83 7.44 11.45
N PRO A 59 19.01 8.35 10.47
CA PRO A 59 19.63 9.66 10.68
C PRO A 59 18.82 10.61 11.57
N ARG A 60 17.58 10.24 11.94
CA ARG A 60 16.71 11.06 12.80
C ARG A 60 16.50 10.47 14.19
N CYS A 61 16.22 9.17 14.29
CA CYS A 61 15.91 8.53 15.57
C CYS A 61 16.98 7.55 16.06
N LEU A 62 18.09 7.40 15.33
CA LEU A 62 19.25 6.56 15.67
C LEU A 62 18.96 5.07 15.90
N ASN A 63 17.73 4.62 15.69
CA ASN A 63 17.40 3.20 15.71
C ASN A 63 18.18 2.47 14.61
N ILE A 64 18.75 1.33 14.98
CA ILE A 64 19.53 0.46 14.11
C ILE A 64 18.57 -0.46 13.35
N TYR A 65 18.76 -0.53 12.04
CA TYR A 65 18.00 -1.44 11.17
C TYR A 65 18.94 -2.19 10.24
N ALA A 66 18.55 -3.40 9.85
CA ALA A 66 19.21 -4.14 8.79
C ALA A 66 18.65 -3.72 7.43
N GLN A 67 19.52 -3.47 6.45
CA GLN A 67 19.08 -3.15 5.09
C GLN A 67 18.34 -4.35 4.48
N LYS A 68 17.16 -4.11 3.91
CA LYS A 68 16.58 -5.05 2.94
C LYS A 68 17.40 -4.95 1.65
N ILE A 69 17.93 -6.08 1.19
CA ILE A 69 18.86 -6.14 0.06
C ILE A 69 18.15 -5.61 -1.20
N GLY A 70 18.77 -4.62 -1.86
CA GLY A 70 18.22 -3.96 -3.05
C GLY A 70 17.27 -2.79 -2.75
N CYS A 71 17.25 -2.22 -1.54
CA CYS A 71 16.51 -0.99 -1.27
C CYS A 71 17.43 0.13 -0.78
N ASN A 72 17.52 1.18 -1.58
CA ASN A 72 18.21 2.44 -1.27
C ASN A 72 17.23 3.50 -0.75
N TYR A 73 15.95 3.43 -1.10
CA TYR A 73 14.92 4.30 -0.56
C TYR A 73 14.18 3.63 0.59
N VAL A 74 14.51 4.00 1.83
CA VAL A 74 14.06 3.30 3.03
C VAL A 74 13.25 4.23 3.92
N ARG A 75 12.12 3.69 4.42
CA ARG A 75 11.30 4.33 5.45
C ARG A 75 11.68 3.78 6.82
N CYS A 76 11.88 4.67 7.79
CA CYS A 76 12.10 4.26 9.17
C CYS A 76 10.87 3.47 9.68
N PRO A 77 11.04 2.22 10.18
CA PRO A 77 9.93 1.40 10.67
C PRO A 77 9.38 1.88 12.02
N ASN A 78 10.10 2.74 12.73
CA ASN A 78 9.57 3.40 13.91
C ASN A 78 8.44 4.35 13.49
N LEU A 79 7.20 3.97 13.82
CA LEU A 79 5.95 4.69 13.50
C LEU A 79 5.96 6.16 13.95
N ARG A 80 6.69 6.51 15.03
CA ARG A 80 6.82 7.90 15.49
C ARG A 80 7.77 8.73 14.63
N CYS A 81 8.84 8.12 14.11
CA CYS A 81 9.85 8.81 13.32
C CYS A 81 9.42 8.91 11.86
N ASN A 82 9.08 7.76 11.28
CA ASN A 82 8.46 7.62 9.98
C ASN A 82 9.18 8.31 8.79
N THR A 83 10.44 8.73 8.96
CA THR A 83 11.17 9.47 7.93
C THR A 83 11.70 8.57 6.85
N TRP A 84 11.67 9.09 5.63
CA TRP A 84 12.33 8.51 4.48
C TRP A 84 13.78 8.96 4.42
N PHE A 85 14.69 8.04 4.14
CA PHE A 85 16.11 8.35 4.02
C PHE A 85 16.76 7.48 2.94
N CYS A 86 17.88 7.97 2.41
CA CYS A 86 18.66 7.22 1.44
C CYS A 86 19.66 6.32 2.17
N TRP A 87 19.65 5.03 1.84
CA TRP A 87 20.54 4.06 2.46
C TRP A 87 21.99 4.20 2.00
N GLU A 88 22.26 4.74 0.81
CA GLU A 88 23.62 4.93 0.32
C GLU A 88 24.31 6.10 1.04
N CYS A 89 23.71 7.29 0.96
CA CYS A 89 24.30 8.52 1.49
C CYS A 89 23.88 8.86 2.94
N GLY A 90 22.87 8.19 3.50
CA GLY A 90 22.39 8.43 4.86
C GLY A 90 21.61 9.75 5.04
N LYS A 91 21.31 10.47 3.95
CA LYS A 91 20.56 11.73 4.02
C LYS A 91 19.11 11.46 4.46
N LYS A 92 18.59 12.30 5.36
CA LYS A 92 17.19 12.29 5.83
C LYS A 92 16.28 13.07 4.88
N ASP A 93 14.98 12.79 5.00
CA ASP A 93 13.88 13.48 4.29
C ASP A 93 14.13 13.55 2.77
N VAL A 94 14.41 12.38 2.20
CA VAL A 94 14.80 12.23 0.80
C VAL A 94 13.57 12.10 -0.08
N ASP A 95 13.50 12.92 -1.12
CA ASP A 95 12.52 12.82 -2.20
C ASP A 95 13.09 12.07 -3.40
N TRP A 96 12.21 11.66 -4.33
CA TRP A 96 12.60 11.02 -5.60
C TRP A 96 13.60 11.85 -6.42
N THR A 97 13.62 13.17 -6.25
CA THR A 97 14.55 14.09 -6.90
C THR A 97 16.01 13.83 -6.50
N HIS A 98 16.26 13.34 -5.29
CA HIS A 98 17.61 12.97 -4.84
C HIS A 98 18.20 11.83 -5.67
N PHE A 99 17.35 10.93 -6.15
CA PHE A 99 17.74 9.78 -6.95
C PHE A 99 17.95 10.10 -8.43
N MET A 100 17.73 11.35 -8.84
CA MET A 100 18.11 11.85 -10.17
C MET A 100 19.56 12.33 -10.23
N GLY A 101 20.26 12.39 -9.08
CA GLY A 101 21.64 12.83 -8.96
C GLY A 101 22.64 11.70 -8.74
N GLU A 102 23.53 11.86 -7.75
CA GLU A 102 24.63 10.93 -7.48
C GLU A 102 24.19 9.58 -6.91
N CYS A 103 23.08 9.54 -6.17
CA CYS A 103 22.53 8.30 -5.61
C CYS A 103 21.56 7.66 -6.61
N LYS A 104 21.72 6.36 -6.88
CA LYS A 104 20.84 5.66 -7.83
C LYS A 104 19.76 4.88 -7.08
N PRO A 105 18.49 4.96 -7.51
CA PRO A 105 17.44 4.15 -6.92
C PRO A 105 17.67 2.70 -7.31
N SER A 106 17.43 1.78 -6.38
CA SER A 106 17.52 0.37 -6.71
C SER A 106 16.25 -0.09 -7.43
N PHE A 107 16.36 -1.16 -8.22
CA PHE A 107 15.24 -1.68 -9.00
C PHE A 107 14.03 -2.04 -8.12
N ASP A 108 14.25 -2.58 -6.92
CA ASP A 108 13.17 -2.92 -5.99
C ASP A 108 12.44 -1.65 -5.46
N ASP A 109 13.12 -0.51 -5.37
CA ASP A 109 12.51 0.76 -4.94
C ASP A 109 11.60 1.32 -6.04
N VAL A 110 12.05 1.23 -7.29
CA VAL A 110 11.24 1.61 -8.46
C VAL A 110 10.01 0.70 -8.54
N LEU A 111 10.17 -0.60 -8.35
CA LEU A 111 9.05 -1.55 -8.35
C LEU A 111 8.03 -1.26 -7.25
N LYS A 112 8.49 -0.88 -6.05
CA LYS A 112 7.62 -0.45 -4.95
C LYS A 112 6.86 0.84 -5.29
N GLY A 113 7.51 1.80 -5.95
CA GLY A 113 6.84 3.00 -6.45
C GLY A 113 5.75 2.67 -7.49
N LEU A 114 6.03 1.69 -8.36
CA LEU A 114 5.06 1.16 -9.30
C LEU A 114 4.00 0.26 -8.65
N TYR A 115 4.07 -0.03 -7.35
CA TYR A 115 3.05 -0.86 -6.69
C TYR A 115 1.66 -0.24 -6.80
N LEU A 116 1.54 1.08 -6.77
CA LEU A 116 0.25 1.77 -6.92
C LEU A 116 -0.32 1.58 -8.34
N VAL A 117 0.55 1.64 -9.36
CA VAL A 117 0.17 1.34 -10.75
C VAL A 117 -0.18 -0.14 -10.90
N LYS A 118 0.61 -1.05 -10.32
CA LYS A 118 0.34 -2.49 -10.29
C LYS A 118 -0.99 -2.76 -9.60
N PHE A 119 -1.26 -2.13 -8.46
CA PHE A 119 -2.48 -2.25 -7.68
C PHE A 119 -3.70 -1.74 -8.46
N VAL A 120 -3.59 -0.59 -9.13
CA VAL A 120 -4.65 -0.06 -10.02
C VAL A 120 -4.89 -0.98 -11.21
N LEU A 121 -3.84 -1.58 -11.79
CA LEU A 121 -3.97 -2.57 -12.87
C LEU A 121 -4.52 -3.93 -12.37
N PHE A 122 -4.29 -4.25 -11.09
CA PHE A 122 -4.57 -5.55 -10.47
C PHE A 122 -5.92 -5.63 -9.73
N ILE A 123 -6.47 -4.52 -9.20
CA ILE A 123 -7.78 -4.48 -8.49
C ILE A 123 -9.01 -4.78 -9.37
N GLY A 124 -8.76 -5.37 -10.52
CA GLY A 124 -9.77 -5.86 -11.42
C GLY A 124 -10.04 -4.77 -12.42
N GLY A 125 -9.37 -4.90 -13.57
CA GLY A 125 -9.85 -4.29 -14.80
C GLY A 125 -11.34 -4.55 -14.99
N PHE A 126 -11.88 -5.68 -14.48
CA PHE A 126 -13.30 -5.99 -14.45
C PHE A 126 -14.10 -5.08 -13.50
N THR A 127 -13.69 -4.95 -12.23
CA THR A 127 -14.36 -4.10 -11.24
C THR A 127 -14.38 -2.64 -11.69
N THR A 128 -13.27 -2.15 -12.27
CA THR A 128 -13.23 -0.82 -12.90
C THR A 128 -14.02 -0.76 -14.21
N LEU A 129 -14.09 -1.82 -15.02
CA LEU A 129 -14.87 -1.84 -16.26
C LEU A 129 -16.38 -1.76 -16.00
N PHE A 130 -16.88 -2.41 -14.95
CA PHE A 130 -18.31 -2.41 -14.65
C PHE A 130 -18.74 -1.27 -13.72
N ILE A 131 -17.99 -1.02 -12.64
CA ILE A 131 -18.41 -0.03 -11.63
C ILE A 131 -18.22 1.39 -12.15
N THR A 132 -17.14 1.67 -12.87
CA THR A 132 -16.82 3.03 -13.34
C THR A 132 -17.92 3.62 -14.25
N PRO A 133 -18.37 2.96 -15.34
CA PRO A 133 -19.45 3.50 -16.15
C PRO A 133 -20.78 3.57 -15.38
N SER A 134 -21.07 2.63 -14.47
CA SER A 134 -22.27 2.70 -13.63
C SER A 134 -22.25 3.89 -12.67
N VAL A 135 -21.12 4.18 -12.03
CA VAL A 135 -20.95 5.34 -11.14
C VAL A 135 -21.02 6.64 -11.93
N PHE A 136 -20.37 6.72 -13.09
CA PHE A 136 -20.42 7.92 -13.93
C PHE A 136 -21.79 8.17 -14.53
N LEU A 137 -22.48 7.13 -15.01
CA LEU A 137 -23.85 7.24 -15.49
C LEU A 137 -24.78 7.66 -14.34
N GLY A 138 -24.59 7.08 -13.15
CA GLY A 138 -25.27 7.51 -11.94
C GLY A 138 -25.02 9.00 -11.66
N LEU A 139 -23.78 9.46 -11.65
CA LEU A 139 -23.47 10.86 -11.39
C LEU A 139 -24.05 11.80 -12.45
N PHE A 140 -23.96 11.42 -13.72
CA PHE A 140 -24.46 12.20 -14.86
C PHE A 140 -25.97 12.34 -14.86
N VAL A 141 -26.70 11.30 -14.44
CA VAL A 141 -28.17 11.30 -14.40
C VAL A 141 -28.69 11.85 -13.08
N PHE A 142 -28.18 11.35 -11.95
CA PHE A 142 -28.69 11.71 -10.64
C PHE A 142 -28.25 13.09 -10.18
N ALA A 143 -27.06 13.60 -10.54
CA ALA A 143 -26.66 14.93 -10.08
C ALA A 143 -27.56 16.05 -10.67
N PRO A 144 -27.78 16.13 -12.00
CA PRO A 144 -28.71 17.11 -12.56
C PRO A 144 -30.15 16.90 -12.08
N LEU A 145 -30.62 15.65 -11.99
CA LEU A 145 -31.97 15.36 -11.46
C LEU A 145 -32.13 15.79 -10.01
N SER A 146 -31.13 15.54 -9.16
CA SER A 146 -31.19 15.94 -7.75
C SER A 146 -31.25 17.46 -7.58
N ILE A 147 -30.57 18.21 -8.46
CA ILE A 147 -30.59 19.67 -8.46
C ILE A 147 -31.92 20.19 -9.02
N THR A 148 -32.43 19.63 -10.12
CA THR A 148 -33.68 20.14 -10.73
C THR A 148 -34.92 19.76 -9.92
N LEU A 149 -34.95 18.55 -9.33
CA LEU A 149 -36.10 18.05 -8.57
C LEU A 149 -35.99 18.33 -7.06
N GLY A 150 -34.79 18.32 -6.49
CA GLY A 150 -34.58 18.53 -5.05
C GLY A 150 -34.55 20.00 -4.63
N THR A 151 -34.05 20.89 -5.48
CA THR A 151 -33.99 22.32 -5.14
C THR A 151 -35.36 22.99 -4.97
N PRO A 152 -36.37 22.78 -5.85
CA PRO A 152 -37.68 23.41 -5.69
C PRO A 152 -38.41 23.09 -4.37
N PRO A 153 -38.57 21.83 -3.93
CA PRO A 153 -39.24 21.55 -2.67
C PRO A 153 -38.44 22.08 -1.46
N TYR A 154 -37.10 22.05 -1.53
CA TYR A 154 -36.25 22.58 -0.47
C TYR A 154 -36.39 24.10 -0.32
N THR A 155 -36.34 24.86 -1.42
CA THR A 155 -36.51 26.32 -1.40
C THR A 155 -37.91 26.70 -0.95
N LEU A 156 -38.95 26.00 -1.43
CA LEU A 156 -40.34 26.24 -1.03
C LEU A 156 -40.56 25.97 0.46
N ASN A 157 -40.05 24.86 1.00
CA ASN A 157 -40.18 24.56 2.43
C ASN A 157 -39.46 25.62 3.28
N ARG A 158 -38.29 26.09 2.84
CA ARG A 158 -37.56 27.18 3.51
C ARG A 158 -38.32 28.50 3.47
N ILE A 159 -39.00 28.81 2.37
CA ILE A 159 -39.87 29.98 2.24
C ILE A 159 -41.08 29.81 3.16
N MET A 160 -41.80 28.68 3.11
CA MET A 160 -42.95 28.43 4.00
C MET A 160 -42.59 28.61 5.48
N LYS A 161 -41.47 28.06 5.94
CA LYS A 161 -41.03 28.24 7.33
C LYS A 161 -40.78 29.71 7.72
N LYS A 162 -40.34 30.55 6.78
CA LYS A 162 -40.17 32.00 7.03
C LYS A 162 -41.51 32.74 7.04
N TRP A 163 -42.43 32.36 6.16
CA TRP A 163 -43.75 32.98 6.04
C TRP A 163 -44.69 32.61 7.19
N VAL A 164 -44.72 31.33 7.59
CA VAL A 164 -45.50 30.86 8.75
C VAL A 164 -45.10 31.59 10.04
N ARG A 165 -43.81 31.96 10.19
CA ARG A 165 -43.36 32.76 11.35
C ARG A 165 -43.84 34.21 11.33
N ARG A 166 -44.22 34.76 10.18
CA ARG A 166 -44.67 36.15 10.04
C ARG A 166 -46.18 36.31 10.16
N GLU A 167 -46.94 35.26 9.88
CA GLU A 167 -48.38 35.38 9.58
C GLU A 167 -49.18 34.36 10.38
N SER A 168 -49.25 34.59 11.70
CA SER A 168 -49.90 33.72 12.69
C SER A 168 -51.44 33.87 12.76
N ASP A 169 -52.06 34.80 12.03
CA ASP A 169 -53.45 35.23 12.32
C ASP A 169 -54.46 35.13 11.17
N GLN A 170 -54.12 34.55 10.01
CA GLN A 170 -55.03 34.57 8.83
C GLN A 170 -55.17 33.19 8.18
N GLN A 171 -56.22 32.47 8.61
CA GLN A 171 -56.49 31.06 8.31
C GLN A 171 -57.34 30.83 7.03
N GLU A 172 -57.89 31.88 6.40
CA GLU A 172 -58.86 31.73 5.29
C GLU A 172 -58.28 31.81 3.87
N MET A 173 -56.98 32.12 3.69
CA MET A 173 -56.37 32.33 2.35
C MET A 173 -55.76 31.06 1.72
N ASP A 174 -56.24 29.87 2.10
CA ASP A 174 -55.58 28.59 1.80
C ASP A 174 -55.55 28.21 0.31
N VAL A 175 -56.58 28.54 -0.47
CA VAL A 175 -56.66 28.14 -1.89
C VAL A 175 -55.77 29.01 -2.77
N ALA A 176 -55.88 30.34 -2.62
CA ALA A 176 -55.06 31.30 -3.37
C ALA A 176 -53.57 31.12 -3.08
N ARG A 177 -53.22 30.81 -1.82
CA ARG A 177 -51.85 30.54 -1.39
C ARG A 177 -51.30 29.25 -2.03
N LYS A 178 -52.08 28.16 -2.06
CA LYS A 178 -51.71 26.91 -2.76
C LYS A 178 -51.48 27.14 -4.25
N ALA A 179 -52.35 27.90 -4.91
CA ALA A 179 -52.19 28.23 -6.33
C ALA A 179 -50.91 29.03 -6.61
N LEU A 180 -50.60 30.02 -5.76
CA LEU A 180 -49.38 30.82 -5.86
C LEU A 180 -48.12 29.96 -5.64
N PHE A 181 -48.15 29.01 -4.70
CA PHE A 181 -47.04 28.06 -4.51
C PHE A 181 -46.81 27.17 -5.72
N THR A 182 -47.88 26.63 -6.31
CA THR A 182 -47.78 25.82 -7.54
C THR A 182 -47.21 26.65 -8.69
N ALA A 183 -47.63 27.91 -8.83
CA ALA A 183 -47.08 28.80 -9.86
C ALA A 183 -45.57 29.07 -9.66
N ILE A 184 -45.14 29.38 -8.43
CA ILE A 184 -43.71 29.57 -8.12
C ILE A 184 -42.91 28.29 -8.37
N TYR A 185 -43.45 27.12 -8.00
CA TYR A 185 -42.82 25.83 -8.28
C TYR A 185 -42.58 25.63 -9.78
N ILE A 186 -43.60 25.87 -10.61
CA ILE A 186 -43.51 25.72 -12.08
C ILE A 186 -42.47 26.69 -12.65
N VAL A 187 -42.49 27.96 -12.26
CA VAL A 187 -41.52 28.96 -12.73
C VAL A 187 -40.09 28.59 -12.33
N LEU A 188 -39.88 28.15 -11.09
CA LEU A 188 -38.58 27.78 -10.58
C LEU A 188 -38.07 26.48 -11.22
N PHE A 189 -38.95 25.54 -11.53
CA PHE A 189 -38.63 24.33 -12.29
C PHE A 189 -38.18 24.67 -13.73
N ILE A 190 -38.93 25.53 -14.44
CA ILE A 190 -38.56 25.99 -15.79
C ILE A 190 -37.21 26.73 -15.77
N ALA A 191 -36.96 27.56 -14.75
CA ALA A 191 -35.69 28.29 -14.60
C ALA A 191 -34.49 27.37 -14.28
N LEU A 192 -34.70 26.28 -13.53
CA LEU A 192 -33.64 25.33 -13.18
C LEU A 192 -33.33 24.33 -14.30
N LEU A 193 -34.25 24.08 -15.22
CA LEU A 193 -34.06 23.16 -16.34
C LEU A 193 -32.81 23.48 -17.19
N PRO A 194 -32.59 24.71 -17.69
CA PRO A 194 -31.38 25.04 -18.43
C PRO A 194 -30.11 24.96 -17.58
N LEU A 195 -30.20 25.24 -16.27
CA LEU A 195 -29.06 25.11 -15.35
C LEU A 195 -28.67 23.63 -15.17
N GLY A 196 -29.64 22.74 -15.00
CA GLY A 196 -29.42 21.30 -14.94
C GLY A 196 -28.82 20.75 -16.24
N ALA A 197 -29.30 21.22 -17.39
CA ALA A 197 -28.74 20.85 -18.69
C ALA A 197 -27.30 21.34 -18.86
N ALA A 198 -27.00 22.59 -18.48
CA ALA A 198 -25.64 23.13 -18.52
C ALA A 198 -24.68 22.35 -17.60
N LEU A 199 -25.11 22.01 -16.39
CA LEU A 199 -24.33 21.18 -15.47
C LEU A 199 -24.07 19.77 -16.02
N ALA A 200 -25.06 19.16 -16.68
CA ALA A 200 -24.88 17.88 -17.35
C ALA A 200 -23.79 17.99 -18.43
N VAL A 201 -23.84 19.02 -19.29
CA VAL A 201 -22.82 19.24 -20.33
C VAL A 201 -21.42 19.45 -19.73
N VAL A 202 -21.30 20.24 -18.67
CA VAL A 202 -20.02 20.43 -17.97
C VAL A 202 -19.51 19.12 -17.36
N ALA A 203 -20.40 18.29 -16.82
CA ALA A 203 -20.04 16.97 -16.29
C ALA A 203 -19.56 15.99 -17.37
N LEU A 204 -19.96 16.15 -18.64
CA LEU A 204 -19.46 15.29 -19.73
C LEU A 204 -17.95 15.47 -19.99
N LEU A 205 -17.38 16.66 -19.74
CA LEU A 205 -15.97 16.92 -19.99
C LEU A 205 -15.03 16.01 -19.15
N PRO A 206 -15.12 15.95 -17.82
CA PRO A 206 -14.29 15.05 -17.04
C PRO A 206 -14.63 13.58 -17.34
N ILE A 207 -15.91 13.24 -17.55
CA ILE A 207 -16.33 11.85 -17.85
C ILE A 207 -15.67 11.35 -19.13
N THR A 208 -15.67 12.16 -20.19
CA THR A 208 -15.02 11.81 -21.46
C THR A 208 -13.52 11.68 -21.30
N LEU A 209 -12.87 12.59 -20.55
CA LEU A 209 -11.43 12.51 -20.28
C LEU A 209 -11.07 11.24 -19.50
N PHE A 210 -11.80 10.91 -18.43
CA PHE A 210 -11.62 9.67 -17.68
C PHE A 210 -11.87 8.43 -18.55
N TRP A 211 -12.87 8.48 -19.43
CA TRP A 211 -13.14 7.42 -20.39
C TRP A 211 -11.98 7.19 -21.38
N PHE A 212 -11.37 8.26 -21.90
CA PHE A 212 -10.20 8.13 -22.77
C PHE A 212 -8.97 7.59 -22.05
N ILE A 213 -8.69 8.04 -20.82
CA ILE A 213 -7.62 7.46 -19.99
C ILE A 213 -7.88 5.98 -19.75
N TYR A 214 -9.14 5.63 -19.45
CA TYR A 214 -9.56 4.25 -19.24
C TYR A 214 -9.35 3.39 -20.50
N LEU A 215 -9.77 3.87 -21.67
CA LEU A 215 -9.51 3.19 -22.95
C LEU A 215 -8.02 3.02 -23.20
N ALA A 216 -7.19 4.03 -22.92
CA ALA A 216 -5.74 3.92 -23.07
C ALA A 216 -5.16 2.82 -22.16
N LEU A 217 -5.62 2.71 -20.92
CA LEU A 217 -5.22 1.63 -20.00
C LEU A 217 -5.69 0.25 -20.48
N LEU A 218 -6.91 0.16 -21.03
CA LEU A 218 -7.40 -1.07 -21.66
C LEU A 218 -6.57 -1.47 -22.87
N TRP A 219 -6.20 -0.52 -23.72
CA TRP A 219 -5.34 -0.76 -24.88
C TRP A 219 -3.97 -1.29 -24.48
N ILE A 220 -3.36 -0.73 -23.43
CA ILE A 220 -2.11 -1.24 -22.86
C ILE A 220 -2.29 -2.68 -22.36
N LYS A 221 -3.45 -2.99 -21.76
CA LYS A 221 -3.78 -4.34 -21.27
C LYS A 221 -4.09 -5.34 -22.39
N LEU A 222 -4.58 -4.87 -23.54
CA LEU A 222 -4.86 -5.69 -24.72
C LEU A 222 -3.60 -6.19 -25.42
N ILE A 223 -2.42 -5.64 -25.09
CA ILE A 223 -1.15 -6.12 -25.63
C ILE A 223 -0.95 -7.57 -25.12
N PRO A 224 -0.99 -8.58 -26.01
CA PRO A 224 -1.02 -9.99 -25.62
C PRO A 224 0.23 -10.41 -24.83
N ILE A 225 1.35 -9.70 -25.04
CA ILE A 225 2.60 -9.90 -24.31
C ILE A 225 2.41 -9.57 -22.82
N PHE A 226 1.76 -8.45 -22.49
CA PHE A 226 1.53 -8.07 -21.08
C PHE A 226 0.47 -8.96 -20.43
N GLY A 227 -0.57 -9.34 -21.17
CA GLY A 227 -1.58 -10.28 -20.69
C GLY A 227 -1.00 -11.65 -20.38
N GLN A 228 -0.18 -12.20 -21.27
CA GLN A 228 0.49 -13.49 -21.04
C GLN A 228 1.48 -13.43 -19.88
N VAL A 229 2.29 -12.38 -19.77
CA VAL A 229 3.24 -12.23 -18.65
C VAL A 229 2.51 -12.11 -17.32
N MET A 230 1.45 -11.31 -17.23
CA MET A 230 0.68 -11.17 -15.99
C MET A 230 -0.07 -12.44 -15.62
N MET A 231 -0.65 -13.15 -16.60
CA MET A 231 -1.32 -14.43 -16.35
C MET A 231 -0.33 -15.51 -15.89
N ILE A 232 0.89 -15.53 -16.45
CA ILE A 232 1.97 -16.41 -15.98
C ILE A 232 2.38 -16.04 -14.55
N PHE A 233 2.46 -14.75 -14.21
CA PHE A 233 2.75 -14.29 -12.85
C PHE A 233 1.64 -14.66 -11.86
N GLU A 234 0.37 -14.49 -12.22
CA GLU A 234 -0.79 -14.85 -11.39
C GLU A 234 -0.91 -16.36 -11.23
N LEU A 235 -0.70 -17.13 -12.30
CA LEU A 235 -0.65 -18.59 -12.24
C LEU A 235 0.52 -19.04 -11.36
N ALA A 236 1.68 -18.40 -11.48
CA ALA A 236 2.85 -18.71 -10.65
C ALA A 236 2.59 -18.38 -9.17
N GLU A 237 1.98 -17.24 -8.84
CA GLU A 237 1.62 -16.87 -7.46
C GLU A 237 0.49 -17.75 -6.89
N SER A 238 -0.50 -18.14 -7.71
CA SER A 238 -1.58 -19.02 -7.29
C SER A 238 -1.08 -20.45 -7.04
N ILE A 239 -0.31 -21.01 -7.97
CA ILE A 239 0.33 -22.31 -7.81
C ILE A 239 1.26 -22.27 -6.59
N SER A 240 2.09 -21.23 -6.44
CA SER A 240 2.99 -21.14 -5.31
C SER A 240 2.24 -20.98 -3.98
N GLY A 241 1.11 -20.27 -3.96
CA GLY A 241 0.22 -20.19 -2.81
C GLY A 241 -0.36 -21.55 -2.40
N PHE A 242 -0.77 -22.38 -3.36
CA PHE A 242 -1.28 -23.73 -3.10
C PHE A 242 -0.23 -24.67 -2.50
N PHE A 243 1.04 -24.49 -2.82
CA PHE A 243 2.14 -25.29 -2.26
C PHE A 243 2.80 -24.66 -1.03
N GLY A 244 2.22 -23.61 -0.43
CA GLY A 244 2.80 -22.93 0.75
C GLY A 244 4.03 -22.05 0.43
N TYR A 245 4.33 -21.85 -0.86
CA TYR A 245 5.40 -21.00 -1.37
C TYR A 245 4.90 -19.61 -1.80
N GLY A 246 3.99 -18.98 -1.05
CA GLY A 246 3.50 -17.62 -1.34
C GLY A 246 4.62 -16.55 -1.48
N ASP A 247 5.84 -16.84 -1.01
CA ASP A 247 7.04 -16.01 -1.16
C ASP A 247 8.17 -16.72 -1.93
N TRP A 248 7.86 -17.51 -2.97
CA TRP A 248 8.89 -18.24 -3.73
C TRP A 248 9.97 -17.31 -4.31
N LEU A 249 9.58 -16.13 -4.81
CA LEU A 249 10.52 -15.13 -5.31
C LEU A 249 11.47 -14.62 -4.20
N GLY A 250 10.95 -14.42 -2.98
CA GLY A 250 11.76 -14.10 -1.82
C GLY A 250 12.70 -15.26 -1.44
N THR A 251 12.25 -16.51 -1.55
CA THR A 251 13.05 -17.70 -1.27
C THR A 251 14.15 -17.93 -2.31
N TYR A 252 13.85 -17.74 -3.60
CA TYR A 252 14.84 -17.82 -4.68
C TYR A 252 15.90 -16.73 -4.54
N LYS A 253 15.48 -15.48 -4.24
CA LYS A 253 16.41 -14.38 -3.97
C LYS A 253 17.32 -14.71 -2.77
N ARG A 254 16.76 -15.22 -1.67
CA ARG A 254 17.52 -15.69 -0.49
C ARG A 254 18.51 -16.81 -0.83
N SER A 255 18.15 -17.76 -1.69
CA SER A 255 19.01 -18.85 -2.14
C SER A 255 20.23 -18.36 -2.94
N VAL A 256 19.99 -17.48 -3.92
CA VAL A 256 21.07 -16.92 -4.75
C VAL A 256 22.00 -16.05 -3.92
N GLU A 257 21.45 -15.27 -3.01
CA GLU A 257 22.22 -14.40 -2.11
C GLU A 257 23.02 -15.21 -1.07
N GLY A 258 22.45 -16.30 -0.53
CA GLY A 258 23.17 -17.24 0.35
C GLY A 258 24.42 -17.83 -0.31
N LYS A 259 24.30 -18.29 -1.57
CA LYS A 259 25.44 -18.81 -2.34
C LYS A 259 26.52 -17.76 -2.63
N ARG A 260 26.14 -16.47 -2.76
CA ARG A 260 27.12 -15.38 -2.93
C ARG A 260 27.85 -15.08 -1.63
N LEU A 261 27.15 -15.17 -0.50
CA LEU A 261 27.70 -14.96 0.84
C LEU A 261 28.69 -16.07 1.20
N GLU A 262 28.31 -17.33 0.97
CA GLU A 262 29.16 -18.50 1.22
C GLU A 262 30.50 -18.41 0.49
N ARG A 263 30.49 -17.98 -0.79
CA ARG A 263 31.72 -17.73 -1.56
C ARG A 263 32.55 -16.58 -1.01
N ALA A 264 31.94 -15.55 -0.45
CA ALA A 264 32.66 -14.43 0.16
C ALA A 264 33.33 -14.86 1.47
N LEU A 265 32.62 -15.64 2.30
CA LEU A 265 33.11 -16.23 3.53
C LEU A 265 34.28 -17.19 3.28
N GLU A 266 34.17 -18.05 2.26
CA GLU A 266 35.30 -18.92 1.85
C GLU A 266 36.54 -18.11 1.45
N ARG A 267 36.37 -17.00 0.72
CA ARG A 267 37.52 -16.14 0.33
C ARG A 267 38.18 -15.52 1.56
N GLU A 268 37.38 -15.06 2.51
CA GLU A 268 37.90 -14.49 3.76
C GLU A 268 38.61 -15.55 4.61
N HIS A 269 38.05 -16.76 4.69
CA HIS A 269 38.65 -17.87 5.42
C HIS A 269 39.98 -18.30 4.78
N ARG A 270 40.03 -18.39 3.44
CA ARG A 270 41.29 -18.61 2.70
C ARG A 270 42.32 -17.51 2.96
N ARG A 271 41.90 -16.24 3.06
CA ARG A 271 42.79 -15.11 3.37
C ARG A 271 43.35 -15.20 4.79
N LYS A 272 42.51 -15.51 5.79
CA LYS A 272 42.93 -15.73 7.19
C LYS A 272 43.90 -16.92 7.30
N ASN A 273 43.64 -18.02 6.59
CA ASN A 273 44.52 -19.19 6.60
C ASN A 273 45.88 -18.93 5.94
N ARG A 274 45.96 -18.07 4.90
CA ARG A 274 47.25 -17.62 4.37
C ARG A 274 48.03 -16.78 5.38
N LEU A 275 47.36 -15.85 6.07
CA LEU A 275 47.99 -15.01 7.08
C LEU A 275 48.50 -15.81 8.29
N ARG A 276 47.79 -16.87 8.70
CA ARG A 276 48.25 -17.78 9.77
C ARG A 276 49.52 -18.54 9.36
N ARG A 277 49.59 -19.04 8.11
CA ARG A 277 50.79 -19.74 7.61
C ARG A 277 52.04 -18.85 7.55
N ILE A 278 51.87 -17.54 7.36
CA ILE A 278 53.00 -16.59 7.35
C ILE A 278 53.52 -16.30 8.78
N LYS A 279 52.68 -16.49 9.81
CA LYS A 279 52.99 -16.15 11.20
C LYS A 279 53.55 -17.30 12.04
N THR A 280 53.59 -18.53 11.51
CA THR A 280 54.23 -19.67 12.17
C THR A 280 55.62 -19.87 11.54
N PRO A 281 56.71 -19.39 12.17
CA PRO A 281 58.08 -19.69 11.77
C PRO A 281 58.45 -21.15 12.04
#